data_AF-A0A964W829-F1
#
_entry.id   AF-A0A964W829-F1
#
_cell.length_a   1.000
_cell.length_b   1.000
_cell.length_c   1.000
_cell.angle_alpha   90.00
_cell.angle_beta   90.00
_cell.angle_gamma   90.00
#
_symmetry.space_group_name_H-M   'P 1'
#
loop_
_entity.id
_entity.type
_entity.pdbx_description
1 polymer ?
#
loop_
_entity_poly.entity_id
_entity_poly.type
_entity_poly.pdbx_seq_one_letter_code
_entity_poly.pdbx_strand_id
1 'polypeptide(L)'
;MGRFKNIFAIALLVVLVYAVSCQNDAVSENSTAALTQESELTALLTSISVSDNITRTVIDSTSCFYVKLPVEVIANGQHITVNSSNDYVLVEEALQNNTITAADVLTIVFPVTIVYANHTEIVVNNEAQYRSLVDACNDNAHYIRDCVAINYPITVFSYNSRLQRENTYMLNNDEELYSVLLNIGANEYYSISYPVTLTVAGQEVVSANSNIQLQQVITTAIDACDQGPVDPEEPCDNPAILTDGLKLYMPFSGNVNDLKGSVVTAPNDTVFVDDRSGNSRCAISFNGNQSLRVTSSADNAIKDGDELSISLWFRMQNTDQSNFEVLFAKGSGGTNGFYLSVYDGNTPMFGAANFQQIWDINWNQTSALHTDTTNWHHVVITLTSTYEAKIYRDGVLQNTQQFEYTNIGANALDYYIGQDFRGWIDDLRVYNRVLSPADVQTLFNIEGECNTCLD
;
A
#
# COMPACT_ATOMS: atom_id res chain seq x y z
N MET A 1 32.43 -21.93 69.92
CA MET A 1 32.12 -22.45 68.57
C MET A 1 30.75 -22.03 68.01
N GLY A 2 29.83 -21.45 68.81
CA GLY A 2 28.49 -21.02 68.34
C GLY A 2 28.41 -19.63 67.68
N ARG A 3 29.31 -18.69 68.00
CA ARG A 3 29.26 -17.31 67.46
C ARG A 3 29.73 -17.18 66.01
N PHE A 4 30.58 -18.09 65.52
CA PHE A 4 31.04 -18.09 64.12
C PHE A 4 30.01 -18.66 63.14
N LYS A 5 29.14 -19.59 63.56
CA LYS A 5 28.07 -20.13 62.70
C LYS A 5 26.99 -19.09 62.38
N ASN A 6 26.67 -18.21 63.33
CA ASN A 6 25.66 -17.17 63.11
C ASN A 6 26.16 -16.04 62.21
N ILE A 7 27.45 -15.67 62.30
CA ILE A 7 28.04 -14.66 61.40
C ILE A 7 28.14 -15.20 59.97
N PHE A 8 28.48 -16.49 59.80
CA PHE A 8 28.52 -17.11 58.48
C PHE A 8 27.12 -17.27 57.87
N ALA A 9 26.11 -17.61 58.67
CA ALA A 9 24.72 -17.69 58.20
C ALA A 9 24.14 -16.32 57.80
N ILE A 10 24.47 -15.25 58.55
CA ILE A 10 24.04 -13.89 58.21
C ILE A 10 24.79 -13.38 56.97
N ALA A 11 26.10 -13.67 56.84
CA ALA A 11 26.86 -13.32 55.63
C ALA A 11 26.34 -14.06 54.39
N LEU A 12 25.96 -15.34 54.51
CA LEU A 12 25.38 -16.11 53.41
C LEU A 12 23.98 -15.58 53.02
N LEU A 13 23.18 -15.15 53.99
CA LEU A 13 21.85 -14.59 53.75
C LEU A 13 21.91 -13.18 53.14
N VAL A 14 22.91 -12.37 53.51
CA VAL A 14 23.15 -11.06 52.89
C VAL A 14 23.66 -11.21 51.45
N VAL A 15 24.53 -12.19 51.17
CA VAL A 15 24.98 -12.51 49.79
C VAL A 15 23.84 -13.06 48.92
N LEU A 16 22.91 -13.83 49.49
CA LEU A 16 21.68 -14.28 48.80
C LEU A 16 20.69 -13.14 48.56
N VAL A 17 20.61 -12.13 49.43
CA VAL A 17 19.76 -10.94 49.24
C VAL A 17 20.34 -9.98 48.19
N TYR A 18 21.67 -9.91 48.02
CA TYR A 18 22.30 -9.18 46.90
C TYR A 18 22.28 -9.94 45.56
N ALA A 19 22.00 -11.26 45.56
CA ALA A 19 21.82 -12.06 44.35
C ALA A 19 20.38 -12.03 43.79
N VAL A 20 19.45 -11.39 44.50
CA VAL A 20 18.10 -11.05 43.99
C VAL A 20 18.07 -9.54 43.66
N SER A 21 19.06 -9.08 42.91
CA SER A 21 18.82 -7.96 42.01
C SER A 21 18.01 -8.55 40.87
N CYS A 22 16.74 -8.15 40.73
CA CYS A 22 15.95 -8.42 39.54
C CYS A 22 16.83 -8.09 38.32
N GLN A 23 17.22 -9.14 37.60
CA GLN A 23 17.49 -9.02 36.18
C GLN A 23 16.12 -8.67 35.61
N ASN A 24 15.83 -7.38 35.42
CA ASN A 24 14.71 -7.02 34.55
C ASN A 24 15.04 -7.71 33.24
N ASP A 25 14.11 -8.56 32.80
CA ASP A 25 14.20 -9.27 31.54
C ASP A 25 14.67 -8.29 30.48
N ALA A 26 15.89 -8.48 30.00
CA ALA A 26 16.33 -7.84 28.78
C ALA A 26 15.34 -8.35 27.75
N VAL A 27 14.40 -7.49 27.36
CA VAL A 27 13.55 -7.68 26.21
C VAL A 27 14.50 -8.10 25.11
N SER A 28 14.38 -9.33 24.64
CA SER A 28 15.00 -9.73 23.39
C SER A 28 14.30 -8.92 22.31
N GLU A 29 14.78 -7.70 22.08
CA GLU A 29 14.23 -6.84 21.05
C GLU A 29 14.54 -7.50 19.71
N ASN A 30 13.47 -8.06 19.17
CA ASN A 30 13.35 -8.37 17.77
C ASN A 30 13.60 -7.06 17.02
N SER A 31 14.77 -6.92 16.40
CA SER A 31 15.21 -5.70 15.69
C SER A 31 14.35 -5.36 14.46
N THR A 32 13.25 -6.06 14.26
CA THR A 32 12.25 -5.85 13.20
C THR A 32 11.05 -5.02 13.68
N ALA A 33 10.97 -4.65 14.96
CA ALA A 33 9.85 -3.89 15.54
C ALA A 33 10.22 -2.48 16.05
N ALA A 34 11.49 -2.07 15.93
CA ALA A 34 11.90 -0.72 16.33
C ALA A 34 11.57 0.30 15.22
N LEU A 35 11.08 1.47 15.63
CA LEU A 35 11.04 2.66 14.79
C LEU A 35 12.48 3.13 14.54
N THR A 36 12.83 3.25 13.28
CA THR A 36 14.08 3.85 12.81
C THR A 36 13.75 5.01 11.87
N GLN A 37 14.74 5.84 11.55
CA GLN A 37 14.57 6.91 10.57
C GLN A 37 14.19 6.40 9.17
N GLU A 38 14.47 5.12 8.88
CA GLU A 38 14.20 4.48 7.59
C GLU A 38 12.92 3.63 7.60
N SER A 39 12.26 3.43 8.74
CA SER A 39 11.09 2.56 8.79
C SER A 39 9.83 3.28 8.29
N GLU A 40 9.04 2.59 7.46
CA GLU A 40 7.81 3.11 6.85
C GLU A 40 6.81 3.68 7.86
N LEU A 41 6.62 3.00 8.99
CA LEU A 41 5.78 3.49 10.08
C LEU A 41 6.30 4.80 10.70
N THR A 42 7.61 5.05 10.72
CA THR A 42 8.16 6.34 11.20
C THR A 42 7.77 7.46 10.26
N ALA A 43 7.87 7.24 8.94
CA ALA A 43 7.46 8.22 7.94
C ALA A 43 5.95 8.52 8.03
N LEU A 44 5.11 7.48 8.19
CA LEU A 44 3.67 7.63 8.38
C LEU A 44 3.31 8.35 9.68
N LEU A 45 3.94 7.99 10.81
CA LEU A 45 3.70 8.68 12.07
C LEU A 45 4.18 10.14 11.99
N THR A 46 5.26 10.40 11.26
CA THR A 46 5.77 11.75 11.02
C THR A 46 4.77 12.56 10.19
N SER A 47 4.15 11.97 9.16
CA SER A 47 3.20 12.67 8.30
C SER A 47 1.88 13.01 9.01
N ILE A 48 1.37 12.12 9.89
CA ILE A 48 0.11 12.37 10.61
C ILE A 48 0.29 13.22 11.88
N SER A 49 1.53 13.42 12.36
CA SER A 49 1.84 14.23 13.56
C SER A 49 2.32 15.65 13.25
N VAL A 50 2.23 16.09 11.99
CA VAL A 50 2.50 17.49 11.63
C VAL A 50 1.39 18.39 12.19
N SER A 51 1.70 19.28 13.13
CA SER A 51 0.73 20.18 13.75
C SER A 51 0.55 21.50 12.96
N ASP A 52 -0.63 22.12 13.06
CA ASP A 52 -0.94 23.44 12.43
C ASP A 52 -0.01 24.57 12.88
N ASN A 53 0.65 24.39 14.03
CA ASN A 53 1.59 25.36 14.58
C ASN A 53 3.01 25.20 13.98
N ILE A 54 3.25 24.10 13.27
CA ILE A 54 4.50 23.80 12.55
C ILE A 54 4.36 24.17 11.05
N THR A 55 3.12 24.26 10.53
CA THR A 55 2.80 24.61 9.12
C THR A 55 2.49 26.09 8.87
N ARG A 56 2.70 26.97 9.85
CA ARG A 56 2.72 28.41 9.60
C ARG A 56 4.09 28.96 9.91
N THR A 57 5.05 28.64 9.07
CA THR A 57 6.24 29.48 9.01
C THR A 57 5.95 30.58 8.01
N VAL A 58 6.46 31.78 8.27
CA VAL A 58 6.29 32.93 7.39
C VAL A 58 6.82 32.67 5.96
N ILE A 59 7.65 31.64 5.76
CA ILE A 59 8.36 31.33 4.51
C ILE A 59 7.67 30.23 3.68
N ASP A 60 6.97 29.29 4.31
CA ASP A 60 6.25 28.23 3.62
C ASP A 60 4.81 28.06 4.14
N SER A 61 3.86 27.98 3.20
CA SER A 61 2.42 27.85 3.47
C SER A 61 1.86 26.66 2.69
N THR A 62 2.53 25.51 2.79
CA THR A 62 2.16 24.28 2.08
C THR A 62 1.96 23.12 3.04
N SER A 63 0.98 22.27 2.74
CA SER A 63 0.58 21.12 3.58
C SER A 63 1.35 19.83 3.30
N CYS A 64 2.02 19.70 2.14
CA CYS A 64 2.61 18.45 1.66
C CYS A 64 4.14 18.46 1.53
N PHE A 65 4.79 19.61 1.70
CA PHE A 65 6.26 19.76 1.77
C PHE A 65 6.65 21.02 2.56
N TYR A 66 7.90 21.10 3.00
CA TYR A 66 8.50 22.29 3.64
C TYR A 66 9.81 22.69 2.96
N VAL A 67 10.27 23.93 3.17
CA VAL A 67 11.56 24.42 2.65
C VAL A 67 12.70 24.01 3.60
N LYS A 68 13.67 23.25 3.10
CA LYS A 68 14.85 22.82 3.86
C LYS A 68 15.73 24.01 4.21
N LEU A 69 15.97 24.21 5.50
CA LEU A 69 16.90 25.21 6.01
C LEU A 69 18.36 24.73 5.84
N PRO A 70 19.33 25.65 5.63
CA PRO A 70 19.18 27.10 5.61
C PRO A 70 18.62 27.66 4.30
N VAL A 71 17.88 28.77 4.38
CA VAL A 71 17.34 29.50 3.22
C VAL A 71 17.54 31.01 3.37
N GLU A 72 17.60 31.73 2.26
CA GLU A 72 17.58 33.20 2.23
C GLU A 72 16.23 33.69 1.71
N VAL A 73 15.67 34.70 2.38
CA VAL A 73 14.42 35.38 1.97
C VAL A 73 14.62 36.89 1.95
N ILE A 74 13.82 37.57 1.14
CA ILE A 74 13.72 39.01 1.06
C ILE A 74 12.35 39.41 1.63
N ALA A 75 12.34 39.98 2.83
CA ALA A 75 11.13 40.49 3.48
C ALA A 75 11.14 42.02 3.41
N ASN A 76 10.17 42.63 2.71
CA ASN A 76 10.09 44.08 2.51
C ASN A 76 11.41 44.72 1.99
N GLY A 77 12.15 43.98 1.15
CA GLY A 77 13.43 44.41 0.59
C GLY A 77 14.67 44.12 1.45
N GLN A 78 14.50 43.55 2.66
CA GLN A 78 15.60 43.14 3.53
C GLN A 78 15.93 41.66 3.32
N HIS A 79 17.20 41.37 3.04
CA HIS A 79 17.73 40.00 2.98
C HIS A 79 17.89 39.41 4.39
N ILE A 80 17.35 38.21 4.59
CA ILE A 80 17.36 37.48 5.87
C ILE A 80 17.73 36.04 5.59
N THR A 81 18.78 35.55 6.26
CA THR A 81 19.17 34.13 6.24
C THR A 81 18.52 33.42 7.43
N VAL A 82 17.80 32.35 7.15
CA VAL A 82 17.08 31.52 8.12
C VAL A 82 17.80 30.20 8.21
N ASN A 83 18.53 29.97 9.30
CA ASN A 83 19.35 28.78 9.52
C ASN A 83 18.62 27.72 10.35
N SER A 84 17.66 28.14 11.15
CA SER A 84 16.83 27.27 11.99
C SER A 84 15.43 27.84 12.14
N SER A 85 14.49 27.04 12.66
CA SER A 85 13.12 27.48 12.93
C SER A 85 13.04 28.68 13.89
N ASN A 86 14.03 28.86 14.76
CA ASN A 86 14.10 30.04 15.64
C ASN A 86 14.29 31.36 14.88
N ASP A 87 14.79 31.31 13.63
CA ASP A 87 15.07 32.51 12.84
C ASP A 87 13.83 33.08 12.12
N TYR A 88 12.69 32.38 12.16
CA TYR A 88 11.43 32.86 11.54
C TYR A 88 10.93 34.17 12.15
N VAL A 89 11.18 34.39 13.45
CA VAL A 89 10.84 35.66 14.12
C VAL A 89 11.50 36.86 13.45
N LEU A 90 12.70 36.69 12.88
CA LEU A 90 13.43 37.77 12.20
C LEU A 90 12.71 38.19 10.91
N VAL A 91 12.11 37.22 10.21
CA VAL A 91 11.35 37.45 8.99
C VAL A 91 10.00 38.11 9.32
N GLU A 92 9.31 37.66 10.37
CA GLU A 92 8.08 38.29 10.85
C GLU A 92 8.29 39.75 11.29
N GLU A 93 9.36 40.03 12.04
CA GLU A 93 9.73 41.39 12.46
C GLU A 93 10.00 42.30 11.25
N ALA A 94 10.66 41.78 10.21
CA ALA A 94 10.94 42.53 8.99
C ALA A 94 9.66 42.83 8.18
N LEU A 95 8.68 41.93 8.20
CA LEU A 95 7.38 42.18 7.58
C LEU A 95 6.55 43.21 8.35
N GLN A 96 6.67 43.27 9.69
CA GLN A 96 5.90 44.19 10.54
C GLN A 96 6.44 45.64 10.57
N ASN A 97 7.62 45.91 10.03
CA ASN A 97 8.27 47.22 10.11
C ASN A 97 7.68 48.21 9.06
N ASN A 98 6.51 48.75 9.40
CA ASN A 98 5.71 49.74 8.66
C ASN A 98 6.52 50.90 8.05
N THR A 99 6.74 50.90 6.73
CA THR A 99 6.91 52.14 5.93
C THR A 99 6.64 52.02 4.43
N ILE A 100 5.98 50.96 3.93
CA ILE A 100 5.66 50.83 2.50
C ILE A 100 4.18 50.53 2.29
N THR A 101 3.47 51.50 1.73
CA THR A 101 2.14 51.31 1.13
C THR A 101 2.29 50.56 -0.20
N ALA A 102 2.25 49.23 -0.17
CA ALA A 102 1.73 48.31 -1.20
C ALA A 102 2.27 46.89 -0.95
N ALA A 103 1.43 46.04 -0.35
CA ALA A 103 1.64 44.61 -0.06
C ALA A 103 2.90 44.27 0.77
N ASP A 104 2.71 43.54 1.87
CA ASP A 104 3.83 42.87 2.54
C ASP A 104 4.39 41.83 1.57
N VAL A 105 5.58 42.10 0.99
CA VAL A 105 6.18 41.22 -0.01
C VAL A 105 7.29 40.41 0.65
N LEU A 106 7.04 39.12 0.78
CA LEU A 106 8.06 38.12 1.04
C LEU A 106 8.46 37.45 -0.28
N THR A 107 9.76 37.34 -0.52
CA THR A 107 10.31 36.65 -1.70
C THR A 107 11.37 35.65 -1.28
N ILE A 108 11.27 34.41 -1.75
CA ILE A 108 12.27 33.38 -1.53
C ILE A 108 13.43 33.58 -2.51
N VAL A 109 14.68 33.52 -2.03
CA VAL A 109 15.87 33.54 -2.89
C VAL A 109 16.18 32.11 -3.34
N PHE A 110 16.03 31.86 -4.64
CA PHE A 110 16.30 30.56 -5.25
C PHE A 110 17.79 30.41 -5.65
N PRO A 111 18.34 29.17 -5.69
CA PRO A 111 17.64 27.89 -5.50
C PRO A 111 17.37 27.54 -4.03
N VAL A 112 16.30 26.80 -3.79
CA VAL A 112 15.97 26.22 -2.48
C VAL A 112 15.72 24.73 -2.61
N THR A 113 15.89 23.98 -1.53
CA THR A 113 15.50 22.57 -1.48
C THR A 113 14.17 22.47 -0.74
N ILE A 114 13.18 21.80 -1.32
CA ILE A 114 11.98 21.38 -0.61
C ILE A 114 12.09 19.92 -0.21
N VAL A 115 11.43 19.54 0.88
CA VAL A 115 11.36 18.16 1.37
C VAL A 115 9.89 17.76 1.49
N TYR A 116 9.50 16.72 0.77
CA TYR A 116 8.16 16.14 0.84
C TYR A 116 7.99 15.24 2.07
N ALA A 117 6.75 14.88 2.41
CA ALA A 117 6.44 13.95 3.50
C ALA A 117 7.14 12.57 3.34
N ASN A 118 7.39 12.13 2.11
CA ASN A 118 8.13 10.90 1.81
C ASN A 118 9.67 11.08 1.82
N HIS A 119 10.18 12.19 2.38
CA HIS A 119 11.61 12.56 2.45
C HIS A 119 12.30 12.76 1.10
N THR A 120 11.58 12.76 -0.01
CA THR A 120 12.16 13.13 -1.30
C THR A 120 12.52 14.61 -1.29
N GLU A 121 13.73 14.91 -1.74
CA GLU A 121 14.23 16.28 -1.84
C GLU A 121 14.22 16.73 -3.29
N ILE A 122 13.67 17.92 -3.53
CA ILE A 122 13.71 18.55 -4.85
C ILE A 122 14.39 19.91 -4.73
N VAL A 123 15.39 20.13 -5.58
CA VAL A 123 15.98 21.46 -5.76
C VAL A 123 15.07 22.27 -6.69
N VAL A 124 14.50 23.33 -6.14
CA VAL A 124 13.65 24.28 -6.83
C VAL A 124 14.50 25.48 -7.24
N ASN A 125 14.55 25.75 -8.55
CA ASN A 125 15.50 26.69 -9.12
C ASN A 125 14.95 28.10 -9.30
N ASN A 126 13.63 28.28 -9.24
CA ASN A 126 12.98 29.57 -9.44
C ASN A 126 11.55 29.58 -8.88
N GLU A 127 10.98 30.78 -8.81
CA GLU A 127 9.63 31.03 -8.26
C GLU A 127 8.52 30.33 -9.04
N ALA A 128 8.61 30.25 -10.37
CA ALA A 128 7.58 29.59 -11.19
C ALA A 128 7.51 28.09 -10.88
N GLN A 129 8.67 27.42 -10.78
CA GLN A 129 8.75 26.03 -10.37
C GLN A 129 8.20 25.84 -8.95
N TYR A 130 8.53 26.73 -8.01
CA TYR A 130 8.00 26.67 -6.65
C TYR A 130 6.47 26.81 -6.63
N ARG A 131 5.90 27.77 -7.35
CA ARG A 131 4.45 27.99 -7.44
C ARG A 131 3.72 26.77 -8.02
N SER A 132 4.23 26.16 -9.08
CA SER A 132 3.62 24.94 -9.63
C SER A 132 3.61 23.77 -8.62
N LEU A 133 4.63 23.67 -7.77
CA LEU A 133 4.67 22.66 -6.71
C LEU A 133 3.69 23.00 -5.58
N VAL A 134 3.56 24.28 -5.21
CA VAL A 134 2.55 24.76 -4.26
C VAL A 134 1.13 24.50 -4.77
N ASP A 135 0.84 24.79 -6.04
CA ASP A 135 -0.47 24.58 -6.64
C ASP A 135 -0.82 23.07 -6.68
N ALA A 136 0.13 22.23 -7.10
CA ALA A 136 -0.02 20.77 -7.04
C ALA A 136 -0.20 20.24 -5.60
N CYS A 137 0.40 20.92 -4.63
CA CYS A 137 0.23 20.61 -3.21
C CYS A 137 -1.18 20.93 -2.70
N ASN A 138 -1.73 22.06 -3.14
CA ASN A 138 -3.03 22.55 -2.69
C ASN A 138 -4.21 21.88 -3.41
N ASP A 139 -4.04 21.47 -4.66
CA ASP A 139 -5.07 20.76 -5.45
C ASP A 139 -5.26 19.29 -4.98
N ASN A 140 -4.27 18.71 -4.27
CA ASN A 140 -4.32 17.35 -3.71
C ASN A 140 -4.47 17.31 -2.17
N ALA A 141 -4.70 18.45 -1.51
CA ALA A 141 -4.73 18.52 -0.04
C ALA A 141 -6.13 18.26 0.54
N HIS A 142 -6.67 17.06 0.37
CA HIS A 142 -7.57 16.51 1.38
C HIS A 142 -6.70 16.06 2.56
N TYR A 143 -6.87 16.71 3.71
CA TYR A 143 -5.97 16.59 4.85
C TYR A 143 -5.86 15.16 5.37
N ILE A 144 -4.66 14.56 5.32
CA ILE A 144 -4.30 13.31 6.03
C ILE A 144 -4.69 13.35 7.53
N ARG A 145 -4.68 14.53 8.17
CA ARG A 145 -5.06 14.71 9.60
C ARG A 145 -6.57 14.62 9.85
N ASP A 146 -7.41 15.04 8.90
CA ASP A 146 -8.86 14.93 9.06
C ASP A 146 -9.32 13.45 8.96
N CYS A 147 -8.41 12.61 8.45
CA CYS A 147 -8.61 11.20 8.17
C CYS A 147 -8.21 10.31 9.33
N VAL A 148 -7.08 10.61 9.98
CA VAL A 148 -6.59 9.82 11.10
C VAL A 148 -5.82 10.70 12.08
N ALA A 149 -6.18 10.60 13.36
CA ALA A 149 -5.52 11.30 14.45
C ALA A 149 -5.13 10.32 15.55
N ILE A 150 -3.92 10.45 16.10
CA ILE A 150 -3.49 9.66 17.25
C ILE A 150 -4.18 10.19 18.50
N ASN A 151 -4.77 9.30 19.29
CA ASN A 151 -5.33 9.66 20.59
C ASN A 151 -4.22 9.60 21.65
N TYR A 152 -3.78 10.77 22.08
CA TYR A 152 -2.78 10.94 23.13
C TYR A 152 -3.37 10.79 24.54
N PRO A 153 -2.55 10.46 25.56
CA PRO A 153 -1.10 10.27 25.49
C PRO A 153 -0.70 8.89 24.95
N ILE A 154 0.47 8.83 24.29
CA ILE A 154 1.14 7.58 23.92
C ILE A 154 2.49 7.48 24.65
N THR A 155 2.94 6.25 24.91
CA THR A 155 4.24 6.00 25.53
C THR A 155 5.20 5.42 24.51
N VAL A 156 6.40 5.99 24.42
CA VAL A 156 7.48 5.53 23.55
C VAL A 156 8.72 5.24 24.39
N PHE A 157 9.37 4.12 24.15
CA PHE A 157 10.65 3.76 24.75
C PHE A 157 11.76 4.03 23.76
N SER A 158 12.90 4.53 24.23
CA SER A 158 14.11 4.68 23.40
C SER A 158 15.25 3.86 23.97
N TYR A 159 16.07 3.27 23.12
CA TYR A 159 17.34 2.68 23.46
C TYR A 159 18.48 3.30 22.63
N ASN A 160 19.46 3.90 23.31
CA ASN A 160 20.68 4.38 22.65
C ASN A 160 21.78 3.32 22.73
N SER A 161 22.11 2.69 21.62
CA SER A 161 23.05 1.55 21.57
C SER A 161 24.50 1.94 21.90
N ARG A 162 24.87 3.20 21.68
CA ARG A 162 26.20 3.72 22.01
C ARG A 162 26.37 3.96 23.50
N LEU A 163 25.35 4.52 24.15
CA LEU A 163 25.38 4.87 25.57
C LEU A 163 24.79 3.77 26.47
N GLN A 164 24.20 2.72 25.88
CA GLN A 164 23.49 1.64 26.55
C GLN A 164 22.46 2.16 27.56
N ARG A 165 21.71 3.18 27.14
CA ARG A 165 20.72 3.87 27.99
C ARG A 165 19.33 3.72 27.41
N GLU A 166 18.40 3.38 28.29
CA GLU A 166 16.96 3.37 28.02
C GLU A 166 16.32 4.64 28.57
N ASN A 167 15.37 5.21 27.83
CA ASN A 167 14.48 6.27 28.31
C ASN A 167 13.03 5.93 27.96
N THR A 168 12.11 6.49 28.74
CA THR A 168 10.67 6.42 28.47
C THR A 168 10.14 7.83 28.28
N TYR A 169 9.42 8.04 27.19
CA TYR A 169 8.76 9.30 26.84
C TYR A 169 7.25 9.09 26.87
N MET A 170 6.54 9.98 27.54
CA MET A 170 5.09 10.08 27.46
C MET A 170 4.78 11.29 26.59
N LEU A 171 4.29 11.02 25.38
CA LEU A 171 4.00 12.04 24.38
C LEU A 171 2.52 12.41 24.50
N ASN A 172 2.23 13.70 24.59
CA ASN A 172 0.90 14.21 24.93
C ASN A 172 0.18 14.86 23.74
N ASN A 173 0.89 15.06 22.63
CA ASN A 173 0.40 15.73 21.45
C ASN A 173 1.29 15.40 20.23
N ASP A 174 0.79 15.80 19.07
CA ASP A 174 1.46 15.63 17.78
C ASP A 174 2.83 16.31 17.70
N GLU A 175 3.00 17.48 18.32
CA GLU A 175 4.28 18.22 18.31
C GLU A 175 5.39 17.45 19.03
N GLU A 176 5.08 16.84 20.18
CA GLU A 176 6.01 15.99 20.93
C GLU A 176 6.37 14.72 20.14
N LEU A 177 5.39 14.10 19.48
CA LEU A 177 5.65 12.93 18.62
C LEU A 177 6.51 13.29 17.41
N TYR A 178 6.12 14.30 16.66
CA TYR A 178 6.85 14.78 15.48
C TYR A 178 8.31 15.11 15.82
N SER A 179 8.52 15.81 16.95
CA SER A 179 9.86 16.16 17.42
C SER A 179 10.72 14.93 17.74
N VAL A 180 10.13 13.89 18.33
CA VAL A 180 10.86 12.64 18.60
C VAL A 180 11.23 11.93 17.30
N LEU A 181 10.29 11.82 16.35
CA LEU A 181 10.49 11.08 15.10
C LEU A 181 11.54 11.73 14.19
N LEU A 182 11.57 13.07 14.11
CA LEU A 182 12.58 13.79 13.32
C LEU A 182 14.01 13.66 13.87
N ASN A 183 14.14 13.46 15.19
CA ASN A 183 15.42 13.48 15.88
C ASN A 183 15.94 12.08 16.23
N ILE A 184 15.39 11.02 15.62
CA ILE A 184 15.91 9.66 15.79
C ILE A 184 17.34 9.60 15.25
N GLY A 185 18.32 9.51 16.15
CA GLY A 185 19.72 9.39 15.77
C GLY A 185 20.05 8.00 15.20
N ALA A 186 21.12 7.90 14.41
CA ALA A 186 21.58 6.63 13.81
C ALA A 186 21.94 5.51 14.81
N ASN A 187 21.97 5.80 16.12
CA ASN A 187 22.22 4.83 17.20
C ASN A 187 21.04 4.75 18.19
N GLU A 188 19.89 5.29 17.83
CA GLU A 188 18.69 5.30 18.65
C GLU A 188 17.61 4.43 18.04
N TYR A 189 17.01 3.60 18.89
CA TYR A 189 15.92 2.71 18.53
C TYR A 189 14.73 3.09 19.38
N TYR A 190 13.58 3.34 18.75
CA TYR A 190 12.36 3.68 19.47
C TYR A 190 11.34 2.55 19.37
N SER A 191 10.57 2.29 20.41
CA SER A 191 9.47 1.33 20.39
C SER A 191 8.22 1.93 21.03
N ILE A 192 7.06 1.61 20.47
CA ILE A 192 5.77 2.14 20.93
C ILE A 192 5.17 1.18 21.96
N SER A 193 4.69 1.73 23.07
CA SER A 193 3.86 0.99 24.02
C SER A 193 2.46 0.82 23.45
N TYR A 194 2.10 -0.42 23.10
CA TYR A 194 0.76 -0.76 22.63
C TYR A 194 -0.20 -1.12 23.78
N PRO A 195 -1.52 -0.98 23.59
CA PRO A 195 -2.18 -0.47 22.39
C PRO A 195 -2.10 1.05 22.21
N VAL A 196 -2.14 1.49 20.96
CA VAL A 196 -2.37 2.90 20.58
C VAL A 196 -3.73 3.00 19.93
N THR A 197 -4.49 4.04 20.27
CA THR A 197 -5.80 4.29 19.68
C THR A 197 -5.74 5.46 18.71
N LEU A 198 -6.47 5.37 17.60
CA LEU A 198 -6.57 6.38 16.57
C LEU A 198 -8.04 6.76 16.38
N THR A 199 -8.30 8.02 16.09
CA THR A 199 -9.60 8.51 15.64
C THR A 199 -9.57 8.63 14.12
N VAL A 200 -10.41 7.85 13.43
CA VAL A 200 -10.52 7.80 11.97
C VAL A 200 -11.73 8.61 11.52
N ALA A 201 -11.57 9.46 10.50
CA ALA A 201 -12.59 10.36 9.95
C ALA A 201 -13.32 11.20 11.03
N GLY A 202 -12.62 11.55 12.12
CA GLY A 202 -13.17 12.32 13.24
C GLY A 202 -14.24 11.61 14.08
N GLN A 203 -14.51 10.32 13.89
CA GLN A 203 -15.64 9.63 14.54
C GLN A 203 -15.30 8.24 15.08
N GLU A 204 -14.63 7.39 14.31
CA GLU A 204 -14.38 6.00 14.69
C GLU A 204 -13.09 5.87 15.50
N VAL A 205 -13.15 5.24 16.67
CA VAL A 205 -11.96 4.96 17.47
C VAL A 205 -11.48 3.53 17.21
N VAL A 206 -10.31 3.41 16.58
CA VAL A 206 -9.68 2.14 16.23
C VAL A 206 -8.46 1.90 17.13
N SER A 207 -8.25 0.66 17.57
CA SER A 207 -7.09 0.27 18.39
C SER A 207 -6.09 -0.54 17.59
N ALA A 208 -4.83 -0.14 17.62
CA ALA A 208 -3.70 -0.87 17.07
C ALA A 208 -2.85 -1.48 18.20
N ASN A 209 -2.43 -2.73 18.03
CA ASN A 209 -1.71 -3.51 19.04
C ASN A 209 -0.27 -3.89 18.61
N SER A 210 0.14 -3.46 17.40
CA SER A 210 1.46 -3.71 16.85
C SER A 210 1.80 -2.66 15.79
N ASN A 211 3.08 -2.54 15.40
CA ASN A 211 3.51 -1.65 14.32
C ASN A 211 2.79 -1.94 13.01
N ILE A 212 2.63 -3.23 12.67
CA ILE A 212 1.95 -3.64 11.43
C ILE A 212 0.48 -3.19 11.47
N GLN A 213 -0.22 -3.42 12.59
CA GLN A 213 -1.61 -3.01 12.71
C GLN A 213 -1.75 -1.48 12.71
N LEU A 214 -0.82 -0.76 13.35
CA LEU A 214 -0.81 0.71 13.38
C LEU A 214 -0.60 1.29 11.98
N GLN A 215 0.38 0.77 11.25
CA GLN A 215 0.64 1.13 9.86
C GLN A 215 -0.59 0.88 8.98
N GLN A 216 -1.22 -0.30 9.08
CA GLN A 216 -2.42 -0.65 8.32
C GLN A 216 -3.61 0.27 8.63
N VAL A 217 -3.84 0.61 9.90
CA VAL A 217 -4.92 1.52 10.30
C VAL A 217 -4.69 2.91 9.72
N ILE A 218 -3.46 3.43 9.80
CA ILE A 218 -3.11 4.75 9.25
C ILE A 218 -3.28 4.77 7.73
N THR A 219 -2.71 3.80 7.01
CA THR A 219 -2.80 3.78 5.54
C THR A 219 -4.23 3.61 5.06
N THR A 220 -4.99 2.67 5.63
CA THR A 220 -6.41 2.46 5.27
C THR A 220 -7.25 3.72 5.53
N ALA A 221 -6.98 4.43 6.63
CA ALA A 221 -7.69 5.66 6.95
C ALA A 221 -7.36 6.79 5.96
N ILE A 222 -6.10 6.90 5.53
CA ILE A 222 -5.67 7.84 4.48
C ILE A 222 -6.35 7.48 3.15
N ASP A 223 -6.30 6.21 2.75
CA ASP A 223 -6.90 5.75 1.50
C ASP A 223 -8.41 6.02 1.45
N ALA A 224 -9.13 5.74 2.55
CA ALA A 224 -10.56 6.01 2.64
C ALA A 224 -10.91 7.51 2.55
N CYS A 225 -9.94 8.37 2.84
CA CYS A 225 -10.10 9.81 2.88
C CYS A 225 -9.75 10.49 1.56
N ASP A 226 -8.74 9.98 0.86
CA ASP A 226 -8.38 10.40 -0.50
C ASP A 226 -9.55 10.14 -1.47
N GLN A 227 -10.43 9.21 -1.14
CA GLN A 227 -11.67 8.93 -1.88
C GLN A 227 -12.80 9.97 -1.60
N GLY A 228 -12.60 10.91 -0.67
CA GLY A 228 -13.62 11.88 -0.25
C GLY A 228 -14.90 11.24 0.31
N PRO A 229 -15.85 12.01 0.86
CA PRO A 229 -17.23 11.53 0.93
C PRO A 229 -17.71 11.32 -0.52
N VAL A 230 -18.09 10.09 -0.88
CA VAL A 230 -18.73 9.78 -2.17
C VAL A 230 -19.86 10.76 -2.40
N ASP A 231 -19.64 11.77 -3.24
CA ASP A 231 -20.72 12.61 -3.73
C ASP A 231 -21.54 11.72 -4.68
N PRO A 232 -22.81 11.42 -4.38
CA PRO A 232 -23.63 10.59 -5.26
C PRO A 232 -23.86 11.23 -6.64
N GLU A 233 -23.37 12.46 -6.88
CA GLU A 233 -23.36 13.14 -8.18
C GLU A 233 -21.97 13.21 -8.85
N GLU A 234 -20.90 12.66 -8.26
CA GLU A 234 -19.61 12.59 -8.95
C GLU A 234 -19.72 11.58 -10.12
N PRO A 235 -19.51 12.02 -11.37
CA PRO A 235 -19.67 11.15 -12.52
C PRO A 235 -18.61 10.06 -12.47
N CYS A 236 -19.01 8.82 -12.73
CA CYS A 236 -18.05 7.74 -12.81
C CYS A 236 -17.06 7.99 -13.95
N ASP A 237 -15.79 8.22 -13.62
CA ASP A 237 -14.73 8.46 -14.62
C ASP A 237 -14.20 7.16 -15.24
N ASN A 238 -14.95 6.06 -15.12
CA ASN A 238 -14.60 4.82 -15.78
C ASN A 238 -14.88 4.95 -17.28
N PRO A 239 -13.88 4.73 -18.16
CA PRO A 239 -14.07 4.87 -19.60
C PRO A 239 -14.96 3.77 -20.21
N ALA A 240 -15.45 2.84 -19.39
CA ALA A 240 -16.37 1.75 -19.74
C ALA A 240 -15.87 0.91 -20.93
N ILE A 241 -14.55 0.75 -21.03
CA ILE A 241 -13.90 0.04 -22.14
C ILE A 241 -14.22 -1.44 -22.03
N LEU A 242 -14.73 -2.01 -23.14
CA LEU A 242 -15.05 -3.43 -23.27
C LEU A 242 -15.92 -3.93 -22.11
N THR A 243 -17.07 -3.30 -21.89
CA THR A 243 -18.06 -3.69 -20.89
C THR A 243 -19.15 -4.61 -21.42
N ASP A 244 -19.27 -4.76 -22.75
CA ASP A 244 -20.21 -5.71 -23.36
C ASP A 244 -19.87 -7.15 -22.94
N GLY A 245 -20.89 -7.88 -22.47
CA GLY A 245 -20.75 -9.24 -21.96
C GLY A 245 -19.94 -9.38 -20.67
N LEU A 246 -19.59 -8.28 -19.99
CA LEU A 246 -18.79 -8.30 -18.77
C LEU A 246 -19.60 -8.85 -17.59
N LYS A 247 -19.06 -9.88 -16.94
CA LYS A 247 -19.66 -10.62 -15.81
C LYS A 247 -19.00 -10.33 -14.48
N LEU A 248 -17.69 -10.11 -14.47
CA LEU A 248 -16.90 -9.69 -13.32
C LEU A 248 -15.90 -8.65 -13.79
N TYR A 249 -15.68 -7.61 -13.00
CA TYR A 249 -14.62 -6.64 -13.19
C TYR A 249 -14.08 -6.15 -11.85
N MET A 250 -12.82 -6.50 -11.58
CA MET A 250 -12.13 -6.20 -10.34
C MET A 250 -10.81 -5.47 -10.66
N PRO A 251 -10.81 -4.13 -10.60
CA PRO A 251 -9.62 -3.29 -10.79
C PRO A 251 -8.75 -3.16 -9.52
N PHE A 252 -9.14 -3.81 -8.41
CA PHE A 252 -8.37 -3.85 -7.16
C PHE A 252 -7.95 -2.48 -6.59
N SER A 253 -8.78 -1.45 -6.76
CA SER A 253 -8.50 -0.05 -6.42
C SER A 253 -8.66 0.22 -4.92
N GLY A 254 -7.70 -0.28 -4.12
CA GLY A 254 -7.69 -0.21 -2.66
C GLY A 254 -8.71 -1.10 -1.96
N ASN A 255 -9.52 -1.84 -2.72
CA ASN A 255 -10.55 -2.76 -2.25
C ASN A 255 -10.72 -3.96 -3.21
N VAL A 256 -11.51 -4.95 -2.82
CA VAL A 256 -11.74 -6.18 -3.61
C VAL A 256 -13.10 -6.18 -4.32
N ASN A 257 -13.72 -5.03 -4.56
CA ASN A 257 -15.07 -4.98 -5.11
C ASN A 257 -15.08 -5.48 -6.56
N ASP A 258 -16.13 -6.22 -6.89
CA ASP A 258 -16.53 -6.43 -8.29
C ASP A 258 -17.46 -5.29 -8.70
N LEU A 259 -17.04 -4.50 -9.70
CA LEU A 259 -17.83 -3.38 -10.22
C LEU A 259 -19.07 -3.83 -11.01
N LYS A 260 -19.24 -5.14 -11.25
CA LYS A 260 -20.52 -5.73 -11.70
C LYS A 260 -21.49 -6.06 -10.56
N GLY A 261 -21.08 -5.84 -9.31
CA GLY A 261 -21.93 -5.95 -8.13
C GLY A 261 -21.94 -7.33 -7.45
N SER A 262 -21.03 -8.24 -7.81
CA SER A 262 -20.91 -9.52 -7.10
C SER A 262 -20.37 -9.32 -5.68
N VAL A 263 -20.88 -10.12 -4.74
CA VAL A 263 -20.36 -10.12 -3.36
C VAL A 263 -19.01 -10.81 -3.32
N VAL A 264 -17.98 -10.07 -2.93
CA VAL A 264 -16.61 -10.58 -2.76
C VAL A 264 -16.26 -10.71 -1.28
N THR A 265 -15.67 -11.84 -0.90
CA THR A 265 -15.11 -12.08 0.43
C THR A 265 -13.60 -12.18 0.34
N ALA A 266 -12.89 -11.43 1.17
CA ALA A 266 -11.44 -11.39 1.24
C ALA A 266 -10.92 -11.78 2.63
N PRO A 267 -9.70 -12.33 2.73
CA PRO A 267 -8.99 -12.50 4.00
C PRO A 267 -8.69 -11.17 4.68
N ASN A 268 -8.61 -11.17 6.01
CA ASN A 268 -8.30 -9.96 6.79
C ASN A 268 -6.87 -9.43 6.55
N ASP A 269 -5.96 -10.27 6.09
CA ASP A 269 -4.56 -9.96 5.78
C ASP A 269 -4.34 -9.65 4.30
N THR A 270 -5.39 -9.23 3.58
CA THR A 270 -5.30 -8.76 2.18
C THR A 270 -4.37 -7.55 2.08
N VAL A 271 -3.44 -7.60 1.12
CA VAL A 271 -2.46 -6.53 0.87
C VAL A 271 -2.64 -5.99 -0.54
N PHE A 272 -2.81 -4.68 -0.65
CA PHE A 272 -2.80 -3.96 -1.93
C PHE A 272 -1.40 -3.43 -2.22
N VAL A 273 -1.01 -3.49 -3.49
CA VAL A 273 0.31 -3.08 -4.00
C VAL A 273 0.12 -2.21 -5.23
N ASP A 274 1.21 -1.58 -5.67
CA ASP A 274 1.19 -0.79 -6.90
C ASP A 274 0.91 -1.69 -8.12
N ASP A 275 0.13 -1.18 -9.06
CA ASP A 275 -0.20 -1.88 -10.30
C ASP A 275 0.94 -1.81 -11.34
N ARG A 276 0.64 -2.22 -12.58
CA ARG A 276 1.59 -2.18 -13.71
C ARG A 276 1.93 -0.76 -14.21
N SER A 277 1.09 0.23 -13.90
CA SER A 277 1.29 1.64 -14.23
C SER A 277 1.94 2.43 -13.08
N GLY A 278 2.10 1.81 -11.91
CA GLY A 278 2.61 2.46 -10.71
C GLY A 278 1.53 3.21 -9.91
N ASN A 279 0.25 2.97 -10.20
CA ASN A 279 -0.83 3.49 -9.39
C ASN A 279 -0.86 2.73 -8.07
N SER A 280 -0.83 3.45 -6.96
CA SER A 280 -0.68 2.81 -5.66
C SER A 280 -1.94 2.09 -5.23
N ARG A 281 -1.76 0.90 -4.66
CA ARG A 281 -2.83 0.04 -4.16
C ARG A 281 -3.87 -0.36 -5.20
N CYS A 282 -3.51 -0.42 -6.48
CA CYS A 282 -4.41 -0.79 -7.57
C CYS A 282 -4.21 -2.24 -8.04
N ALA A 283 -3.40 -3.02 -7.31
CA ALA A 283 -3.26 -4.45 -7.49
C ALA A 283 -3.32 -5.17 -6.14
N ILE A 284 -3.54 -6.48 -6.15
CA ILE A 284 -3.57 -7.31 -4.95
C ILE A 284 -2.38 -8.27 -4.91
N SER A 285 -1.75 -8.40 -3.73
CA SER A 285 -0.69 -9.37 -3.47
C SER A 285 -1.23 -10.62 -2.77
N PHE A 286 -0.89 -11.79 -3.29
CA PHE A 286 -1.16 -13.09 -2.69
C PHE A 286 0.12 -13.73 -2.14
N ASN A 287 0.04 -14.31 -0.94
CA ASN A 287 1.20 -14.90 -0.25
C ASN A 287 1.34 -16.44 -0.41
N GLY A 288 0.39 -17.07 -1.12
CA GLY A 288 0.30 -18.52 -1.30
C GLY A 288 -0.62 -19.25 -0.30
N ASN A 289 -1.19 -18.56 0.69
CA ASN A 289 -2.13 -19.14 1.67
C ASN A 289 -3.48 -18.40 1.71
N GLN A 290 -3.70 -17.48 0.78
CA GLN A 290 -4.87 -16.61 0.70
C GLN A 290 -5.65 -16.89 -0.56
N SER A 291 -6.94 -16.57 -0.56
CA SER A 291 -7.73 -16.48 -1.79
C SER A 291 -8.92 -15.56 -1.57
N LEU A 292 -9.35 -14.88 -2.63
CA LEU A 292 -10.63 -14.19 -2.63
C LEU A 292 -11.72 -15.16 -3.08
N ARG A 293 -12.94 -14.97 -2.58
CA ARG A 293 -14.13 -15.70 -3.04
C ARG A 293 -15.16 -14.71 -3.58
N VAL A 294 -15.51 -14.86 -4.85
CA VAL A 294 -16.66 -14.17 -5.45
C VAL A 294 -17.87 -15.10 -5.35
N THR A 295 -18.90 -14.65 -4.66
CA THR A 295 -20.12 -15.44 -4.47
C THR A 295 -20.90 -15.52 -5.77
N SER A 296 -21.31 -16.73 -6.13
CA SER A 296 -22.13 -16.97 -7.31
C SER A 296 -23.52 -16.35 -7.19
N SER A 297 -24.00 -15.81 -8.31
CA SER A 297 -25.33 -15.24 -8.49
C SER A 297 -25.87 -15.61 -9.87
N ALA A 298 -27.11 -15.25 -10.17
CA ALA A 298 -27.65 -15.40 -11.51
C ALA A 298 -26.94 -14.50 -12.53
N ASP A 299 -26.50 -13.31 -12.09
CA ASP A 299 -25.94 -12.28 -12.95
C ASP A 299 -24.51 -12.62 -13.39
N ASN A 300 -23.71 -13.22 -12.50
CA ASN A 300 -22.32 -13.62 -12.77
C ASN A 300 -22.16 -15.11 -13.17
N ALA A 301 -23.25 -15.84 -13.38
CA ALA A 301 -23.18 -17.25 -13.74
C ALA A 301 -22.64 -17.45 -15.17
N ILE A 302 -21.64 -18.32 -15.29
CA ILE A 302 -21.14 -18.86 -16.56
C ILE A 302 -21.27 -20.38 -16.50
N LYS A 303 -21.88 -21.00 -17.49
CA LYS A 303 -22.23 -22.42 -17.52
C LYS A 303 -21.69 -23.09 -18.76
N ASP A 304 -21.62 -24.42 -18.70
CA ASP A 304 -21.22 -25.20 -19.86
C ASP A 304 -22.12 -24.93 -21.08
N GLY A 305 -21.48 -24.73 -22.24
CA GLY A 305 -22.13 -24.28 -23.47
C GLY A 305 -22.13 -22.76 -23.68
N ASP A 306 -21.87 -21.96 -22.64
CA ASP A 306 -21.66 -20.53 -22.79
C ASP A 306 -20.30 -20.23 -23.44
N GLU A 307 -20.19 -19.06 -24.04
CA GLU A 307 -18.90 -18.47 -24.38
C GLU A 307 -18.25 -17.86 -23.13
N LEU A 308 -16.92 -17.87 -23.09
CA LEU A 308 -16.14 -17.37 -21.96
C LEU A 308 -14.91 -16.63 -22.45
N SER A 309 -14.61 -15.49 -21.84
CA SER A 309 -13.24 -14.96 -21.83
C SER A 309 -12.83 -14.52 -20.45
N ILE A 310 -11.56 -14.71 -20.11
CA ILE A 310 -10.96 -14.30 -18.83
C ILE A 310 -9.73 -13.48 -19.19
N SER A 311 -9.62 -12.28 -18.65
CA SER A 311 -8.45 -11.41 -18.79
C SER A 311 -7.99 -10.99 -17.41
N LEU A 312 -6.69 -11.06 -17.16
CA LEU A 312 -6.07 -10.48 -15.96
C LEU A 312 -4.61 -10.18 -16.24
N TRP A 313 -4.05 -9.29 -15.44
CA TRP A 313 -2.61 -9.09 -15.32
C TRP A 313 -2.10 -9.85 -14.09
N PHE A 314 -0.93 -10.45 -14.21
CA PHE A 314 -0.27 -11.09 -13.09
C PHE A 314 1.24 -10.81 -13.11
N ARG A 315 1.84 -10.81 -11.91
CA ARG A 315 3.28 -10.77 -11.71
C ARG A 315 3.67 -11.85 -10.73
N MET A 316 4.52 -12.78 -11.15
CA MET A 316 4.96 -13.87 -10.27
C MET A 316 5.80 -13.34 -9.12
N GLN A 317 5.68 -13.97 -7.95
CA GLN A 317 6.64 -13.85 -6.85
C GLN A 317 7.17 -15.23 -6.41
N ASN A 318 6.58 -16.32 -6.91
CA ASN A 318 7.05 -17.67 -6.65
C ASN A 318 8.26 -18.04 -7.51
N THR A 319 9.30 -18.54 -6.86
CA THR A 319 10.51 -19.07 -7.53
C THR A 319 10.50 -20.59 -7.63
N ASP A 320 9.57 -21.28 -6.97
CA ASP A 320 9.42 -22.73 -7.09
C ASP A 320 8.50 -23.07 -8.27
N GLN A 321 9.16 -23.37 -9.38
CA GLN A 321 8.56 -23.64 -10.69
C GLN A 321 7.69 -24.90 -10.74
N SER A 322 7.70 -25.74 -9.70
CA SER A 322 6.94 -26.98 -9.65
C SER A 322 5.55 -26.84 -9.02
N ASN A 323 5.22 -25.66 -8.48
CA ASN A 323 3.93 -25.44 -7.84
C ASN A 323 2.83 -25.20 -8.87
N PHE A 324 1.67 -25.80 -8.60
CA PHE A 324 0.44 -25.49 -9.29
C PHE A 324 -0.26 -24.35 -8.54
N GLU A 325 -0.39 -23.19 -9.16
CA GLU A 325 -0.96 -22.00 -8.54
C GLU A 325 -2.13 -21.50 -9.38
N VAL A 326 -3.24 -21.15 -8.72
CA VAL A 326 -4.47 -20.76 -9.40
C VAL A 326 -4.62 -19.23 -9.37
N LEU A 327 -4.64 -18.61 -10.55
CA LEU A 327 -4.91 -17.19 -10.68
C LEU A 327 -6.41 -16.91 -10.54
N PHE A 328 -7.23 -17.68 -11.26
CA PHE A 328 -8.69 -17.57 -11.24
C PHE A 328 -9.35 -18.91 -11.51
N ALA A 329 -10.35 -19.30 -10.71
CA ALA A 329 -11.09 -20.54 -10.90
C ALA A 329 -12.58 -20.37 -10.66
N LYS A 330 -13.36 -21.24 -11.31
CA LYS A 330 -14.77 -21.50 -10.97
C LYS A 330 -14.88 -22.84 -10.27
N GLY A 331 -15.50 -22.86 -9.10
CA GLY A 331 -15.60 -24.08 -8.28
C GLY A 331 -14.22 -24.61 -7.88
N SER A 332 -14.11 -25.92 -7.67
CA SER A 332 -12.84 -26.57 -7.27
C SER A 332 -11.97 -27.02 -8.45
N GLY A 333 -12.27 -26.58 -9.69
CA GLY A 333 -11.48 -26.82 -10.91
C GLY A 333 -11.42 -28.28 -11.43
N GLY A 334 -11.37 -29.29 -10.56
CA GLY A 334 -11.04 -30.68 -10.92
C GLY A 334 -12.20 -31.59 -11.32
N THR A 335 -13.45 -31.23 -11.03
CA THR A 335 -14.62 -32.09 -11.31
C THR A 335 -15.81 -31.34 -11.91
N ASN A 336 -15.93 -30.05 -11.63
CA ASN A 336 -17.03 -29.20 -12.09
C ASN A 336 -16.56 -27.74 -12.05
N GLY A 337 -16.18 -27.18 -13.21
CA GLY A 337 -15.60 -25.84 -13.28
C GLY A 337 -14.40 -25.72 -14.22
N PHE A 338 -13.65 -24.65 -14.03
CA PHE A 338 -12.42 -24.35 -14.78
C PHE A 338 -11.41 -23.65 -13.88
N TYR A 339 -10.16 -23.59 -14.33
CA TYR A 339 -9.10 -22.83 -13.72
C TYR A 339 -8.20 -22.20 -14.78
N LEU A 340 -7.80 -20.96 -14.53
CA LEU A 340 -6.65 -20.28 -15.10
C LEU A 340 -5.55 -20.31 -14.05
N SER A 341 -4.43 -20.92 -14.39
CA SER A 341 -3.36 -21.27 -13.46
C SER A 341 -2.00 -21.04 -14.09
N VAL A 342 -0.97 -21.09 -13.26
CA VAL A 342 0.43 -21.25 -13.69
C VAL A 342 0.97 -22.56 -13.13
N TYR A 343 1.70 -23.31 -13.95
CA TYR A 343 2.31 -24.58 -13.56
C TYR A 343 3.54 -24.90 -14.43
N ASP A 344 4.43 -25.77 -13.96
CA ASP A 344 5.61 -26.28 -14.68
C ASP A 344 6.43 -25.17 -15.37
N GLY A 345 7.18 -24.42 -14.56
CA GLY A 345 7.91 -23.23 -15.01
C GLY A 345 7.07 -21.96 -14.97
N ASN A 346 6.10 -21.87 -14.05
CA ASN A 346 5.15 -20.76 -13.97
C ASN A 346 4.39 -20.53 -15.31
N THR A 347 4.20 -21.58 -16.10
CA THR A 347 3.59 -21.48 -17.43
C THR A 347 2.10 -21.23 -17.31
N PRO A 348 1.56 -20.14 -17.90
CA PRO A 348 0.12 -19.92 -17.94
C PRO A 348 -0.61 -21.04 -18.66
N MET A 349 -1.65 -21.56 -18.02
CA MET A 349 -2.50 -22.60 -18.57
C MET A 349 -3.96 -22.40 -18.16
N PHE A 350 -4.86 -22.92 -18.98
CA PHE A 350 -6.27 -23.03 -18.67
C PHE A 350 -6.70 -24.48 -18.73
N GLY A 351 -7.46 -24.90 -17.73
CA GLY A 351 -8.01 -26.24 -17.67
C GLY A 351 -9.50 -26.26 -17.32
N ALA A 352 -10.20 -27.26 -17.83
CA ALA A 352 -11.57 -27.61 -17.46
C ALA A 352 -11.62 -29.06 -16.98
N ALA A 353 -12.77 -29.49 -16.46
CA ALA A 353 -12.94 -30.86 -15.97
C ALA A 353 -12.55 -31.92 -17.02
N ASN A 354 -12.13 -33.11 -16.54
CA ASN A 354 -11.58 -34.22 -17.34
C ASN A 354 -10.23 -33.94 -18.02
N PHE A 355 -9.42 -33.04 -17.45
CA PHE A 355 -8.04 -32.75 -17.90
C PHE A 355 -7.94 -32.19 -19.33
N GLN A 356 -9.01 -31.56 -19.84
CA GLN A 356 -8.93 -30.74 -21.06
C GLN A 356 -8.19 -29.45 -20.71
N GLN A 357 -7.07 -29.21 -21.37
CA GLN A 357 -6.16 -28.12 -21.01
C GLN A 357 -5.48 -27.49 -22.22
N ILE A 358 -5.19 -26.21 -22.11
CA ILE A 358 -4.37 -25.44 -23.05
C ILE A 358 -3.29 -24.70 -22.27
N TRP A 359 -2.11 -24.64 -22.85
CA TRP A 359 -0.91 -24.04 -22.26
C TRP A 359 -0.35 -22.98 -23.19
N ASP A 360 0.32 -21.95 -22.63
CA ASP A 360 1.26 -21.13 -23.41
C ASP A 360 2.49 -21.99 -23.76
N ILE A 361 2.46 -22.60 -24.95
CA ILE A 361 3.51 -23.51 -25.43
C ILE A 361 4.86 -22.82 -25.67
N ASN A 362 4.89 -21.49 -25.75
CA ASN A 362 6.10 -20.71 -26.01
C ASN A 362 6.72 -20.15 -24.73
N TRP A 363 6.02 -20.21 -23.59
CA TRP A 363 6.49 -19.67 -22.31
C TRP A 363 7.87 -20.20 -21.91
N ASN A 364 7.99 -21.52 -21.75
CA ASN A 364 9.25 -22.18 -21.39
C ASN A 364 10.33 -22.11 -22.48
N GLN A 365 9.97 -21.73 -23.71
CA GLN A 365 10.92 -21.54 -24.82
C GLN A 365 11.48 -20.12 -24.85
N THR A 366 10.79 -19.17 -24.20
CA THR A 366 11.20 -17.78 -24.14
C THR A 366 12.15 -17.59 -22.97
N SER A 367 13.34 -17.05 -23.24
CA SER A 367 14.38 -16.89 -22.22
C SER A 367 13.87 -16.02 -21.07
N ALA A 368 14.14 -16.47 -19.85
CA ALA A 368 13.83 -15.81 -18.57
C ALA A 368 12.35 -15.77 -18.11
N LEU A 369 11.34 -16.07 -18.96
CA LEU A 369 9.92 -16.01 -18.52
C LEU A 369 9.59 -16.97 -17.38
N HIS A 370 10.07 -18.22 -17.46
CA HIS A 370 9.83 -19.24 -16.42
C HIS A 370 10.50 -18.94 -15.06
N THR A 371 11.29 -17.86 -14.99
CA THR A 371 11.94 -17.36 -13.77
C THR A 371 11.60 -15.90 -13.49
N ASP A 372 10.75 -15.26 -14.30
CA ASP A 372 10.46 -13.84 -14.18
C ASP A 372 9.55 -13.60 -12.99
N THR A 373 10.05 -12.85 -12.00
CA THR A 373 9.30 -12.41 -10.81
C THR A 373 9.15 -10.88 -10.76
N THR A 374 9.48 -10.21 -11.86
CA THR A 374 9.64 -8.75 -11.90
C THR A 374 8.67 -8.08 -12.84
N ASN A 375 8.33 -8.71 -13.96
CA ASN A 375 7.47 -8.09 -14.96
C ASN A 375 6.02 -8.53 -14.78
N TRP A 376 5.13 -7.61 -15.12
CA TRP A 376 3.72 -7.89 -15.30
C TRP A 376 3.50 -8.56 -16.66
N HIS A 377 2.68 -9.61 -16.66
CA HIS A 377 2.22 -10.28 -17.87
C HIS A 377 0.71 -10.24 -17.96
N HIS A 378 0.21 -9.97 -19.16
CA HIS A 378 -1.21 -10.01 -19.44
C HIS A 378 -1.56 -11.39 -19.98
N VAL A 379 -2.52 -12.07 -19.37
CA VAL A 379 -3.03 -13.35 -19.90
C VAL A 379 -4.50 -13.23 -20.22
N VAL A 380 -4.87 -13.69 -21.41
CA VAL A 380 -6.27 -13.81 -21.82
C VAL A 380 -6.57 -15.21 -22.28
N ILE A 381 -7.65 -15.79 -21.74
CA ILE A 381 -8.25 -17.02 -22.24
C ILE A 381 -9.54 -16.68 -22.97
N THR A 382 -9.78 -17.30 -24.11
CA THR A 382 -11.09 -17.30 -24.76
C THR A 382 -11.54 -18.72 -25.02
N LEU A 383 -12.82 -19.01 -24.81
CA LEU A 383 -13.46 -20.30 -25.06
C LEU A 383 -14.78 -20.07 -25.80
N THR A 384 -14.88 -20.64 -26.99
CA THR A 384 -16.11 -20.58 -27.80
C THR A 384 -17.16 -21.57 -27.28
N SER A 385 -18.42 -21.37 -27.66
CA SER A 385 -19.53 -22.32 -27.38
C SER A 385 -19.33 -23.69 -28.05
N THR A 386 -18.44 -23.78 -29.05
CA THR A 386 -18.01 -25.03 -29.69
C THR A 386 -16.66 -25.53 -29.16
N TYR A 387 -16.21 -25.04 -28.00
CA TYR A 387 -15.05 -25.55 -27.25
C TYR A 387 -13.66 -25.31 -27.88
N GLU A 388 -13.54 -24.38 -28.81
CA GLU A 388 -12.23 -23.84 -29.21
C GLU A 388 -11.71 -22.90 -28.11
N ALA A 389 -10.60 -23.29 -27.48
CA ALA A 389 -9.88 -22.50 -26.50
C ALA A 389 -8.66 -21.81 -27.11
N LYS A 390 -8.39 -20.58 -26.69
CA LYS A 390 -7.17 -19.83 -27.04
C LYS A 390 -6.58 -19.22 -25.79
N ILE A 391 -5.26 -19.15 -25.75
CA ILE A 391 -4.50 -18.43 -24.74
C ILE A 391 -3.64 -17.37 -25.42
N TYR A 392 -3.76 -16.15 -24.94
CA TYR A 392 -2.98 -15.00 -25.35
C TYR A 392 -2.10 -14.58 -24.18
N ARG A 393 -0.90 -14.11 -24.51
CA ARG A 393 0.02 -13.49 -23.58
C ARG A 393 0.50 -12.18 -24.18
N ASP A 394 0.44 -11.11 -23.39
CA ASP A 394 0.93 -9.78 -23.73
C ASP A 394 0.34 -9.29 -25.08
N GLY A 395 -0.97 -9.48 -25.26
CA GLY A 395 -1.68 -9.14 -26.50
C GLY A 395 -1.54 -10.15 -27.65
N VAL A 396 -0.64 -11.14 -27.56
CA VAL A 396 -0.28 -12.04 -28.66
C VAL A 396 -0.81 -13.47 -28.43
N LEU A 397 -1.42 -14.06 -29.46
CA LEU A 397 -1.90 -15.45 -29.44
C LEU A 397 -0.72 -16.42 -29.27
N GLN A 398 -0.75 -17.25 -28.22
CA GLN A 398 0.30 -18.22 -27.94
C GLN A 398 -0.10 -19.64 -28.37
N ASN A 399 -1.37 -20.00 -28.21
CA ASN A 399 -1.86 -21.33 -28.55
C ASN A 399 -3.36 -21.33 -28.87
N THR A 400 -3.79 -22.31 -29.67
CA THR A 400 -5.20 -22.61 -29.96
C THR A 400 -5.39 -24.11 -29.84
N GLN A 401 -6.42 -24.52 -29.09
CA GLN A 401 -6.74 -25.93 -28.86
C GLN A 401 -8.24 -26.13 -29.01
N GLN A 402 -8.63 -27.12 -29.81
CA GLN A 402 -10.01 -27.60 -29.85
C GLN A 402 -10.18 -28.67 -28.76
N PHE A 403 -11.05 -28.41 -27.79
CA PHE A 403 -11.45 -29.44 -26.83
C PHE A 403 -12.52 -30.33 -27.44
N GLU A 404 -12.54 -31.61 -27.04
CA GLU A 404 -13.56 -32.56 -27.51
C GLU A 404 -14.95 -32.23 -26.95
N TYR A 405 -14.95 -31.71 -25.73
CA TYR A 405 -16.07 -31.14 -25.00
C TYR A 405 -15.47 -30.21 -23.92
N THR A 406 -16.21 -29.20 -23.47
CA THR A 406 -15.90 -28.60 -22.18
C THR A 406 -16.83 -29.16 -21.13
N ASN A 407 -16.36 -29.14 -19.89
CA ASN A 407 -17.26 -29.18 -18.75
C ASN A 407 -16.78 -28.10 -17.79
N ILE A 408 -17.07 -26.85 -18.17
CA ILE A 408 -16.89 -25.70 -17.29
C ILE A 408 -17.99 -25.62 -16.22
N GLY A 409 -18.87 -26.64 -16.19
CA GLY A 409 -19.86 -26.88 -15.16
C GLY A 409 -21.25 -26.35 -15.48
N ALA A 410 -22.27 -27.20 -15.33
CA ALA A 410 -23.67 -26.86 -15.62
C ALA A 410 -24.34 -25.93 -14.59
N ASN A 411 -23.74 -25.81 -13.40
CA ASN A 411 -24.26 -25.01 -12.29
C ASN A 411 -23.48 -23.69 -12.15
N ALA A 412 -24.16 -22.67 -11.62
CA ALA A 412 -23.48 -21.52 -11.06
C ALA A 412 -22.67 -21.99 -9.83
N LEU A 413 -21.40 -21.57 -9.76
CA LEU A 413 -20.48 -21.91 -8.69
C LEU A 413 -19.69 -20.66 -8.36
N ASP A 414 -19.26 -20.56 -7.10
CA ASP A 414 -18.40 -19.46 -6.67
C ASP A 414 -17.10 -19.45 -7.45
N TYR A 415 -16.52 -18.27 -7.56
CA TYR A 415 -15.20 -18.08 -8.14
C TYR A 415 -14.16 -17.84 -7.06
N TYR A 416 -12.95 -18.29 -7.32
CA TYR A 416 -11.81 -18.13 -6.43
C TYR A 416 -10.66 -17.46 -7.17
N ILE A 417 -10.00 -16.52 -6.50
CA ILE A 417 -8.88 -15.75 -7.06
C ILE A 417 -7.66 -15.98 -6.18
N GLY A 418 -6.53 -16.33 -6.79
CA GLY A 418 -5.23 -16.45 -6.13
C GLY A 418 -5.04 -17.68 -5.21
N GLN A 419 -5.77 -18.78 -5.41
CA GLN A 419 -5.58 -19.98 -4.58
C GLN A 419 -4.17 -20.56 -4.75
N ASP A 420 -3.47 -20.73 -3.63
CA ASP A 420 -2.07 -21.16 -3.56
C ASP A 420 -1.08 -20.25 -4.31
N PHE A 421 -1.56 -19.13 -4.86
CA PHE A 421 -0.76 -18.22 -5.68
C PHE A 421 0.12 -17.31 -4.82
N ARG A 422 1.38 -17.22 -5.19
CA ARG A 422 2.34 -16.25 -4.66
C ARG A 422 2.76 -15.32 -5.78
N GLY A 423 2.11 -14.16 -5.81
CA GLY A 423 2.31 -13.14 -6.82
C GLY A 423 1.27 -12.05 -6.70
N TRP A 424 1.24 -11.16 -7.69
CA TRP A 424 0.31 -10.04 -7.73
C TRP A 424 -0.68 -10.23 -8.88
N ILE A 425 -1.94 -9.85 -8.68
CA ILE A 425 -2.99 -9.86 -9.71
C ILE A 425 -3.56 -8.46 -9.82
N ASP A 426 -3.88 -8.07 -11.04
CA ASP A 426 -4.45 -6.79 -11.40
C ASP A 426 -5.48 -6.97 -12.54
N ASP A 427 -6.45 -6.07 -12.61
CA ASP A 427 -7.40 -5.93 -13.72
C ASP A 427 -8.14 -7.20 -14.16
N LEU A 428 -8.69 -7.95 -13.19
CA LEU A 428 -9.45 -9.16 -13.48
C LEU A 428 -10.78 -8.82 -14.15
N ARG A 429 -10.98 -9.37 -15.35
CA ARG A 429 -12.21 -9.28 -16.13
C ARG A 429 -12.67 -10.64 -16.62
N VAL A 430 -13.96 -10.89 -16.49
CA VAL A 430 -14.58 -12.13 -16.98
C VAL A 430 -15.77 -11.80 -17.85
N TYR A 431 -15.84 -12.42 -19.00
CA TYR A 431 -16.83 -12.17 -20.04
C TYR A 431 -17.63 -13.43 -20.35
N ASN A 432 -18.92 -13.28 -20.69
CA ASN A 432 -19.74 -14.34 -21.26
C ASN A 432 -19.78 -14.30 -22.81
N ARG A 433 -18.70 -13.81 -23.42
CA ARG A 433 -18.50 -13.75 -24.88
C ARG A 433 -17.04 -14.04 -25.20
N VAL A 434 -16.77 -14.40 -26.45
CA VAL A 434 -15.40 -14.51 -26.97
C VAL A 434 -14.85 -13.12 -27.29
N LEU A 435 -13.74 -12.75 -26.66
CA LEU A 435 -12.99 -11.55 -27.02
C LEU A 435 -12.30 -11.73 -28.38
N SER A 436 -12.38 -10.70 -29.22
CA SER A 436 -11.65 -10.68 -30.48
C SER A 436 -10.15 -10.42 -30.24
N PRO A 437 -9.24 -10.76 -31.17
CA PRO A 437 -7.83 -10.36 -31.05
C PRO A 437 -7.63 -8.85 -30.90
N ALA A 438 -8.53 -8.02 -31.46
CA ALA A 438 -8.48 -6.57 -31.28
C ALA A 438 -8.91 -6.15 -29.86
N ASP A 439 -9.89 -6.85 -29.26
CA ASP A 439 -10.30 -6.62 -27.88
C ASP A 439 -9.15 -6.98 -26.93
N VAL A 440 -8.48 -8.12 -27.18
CA VAL A 440 -7.30 -8.56 -26.41
C VAL A 440 -6.19 -7.52 -26.48
N GLN A 441 -5.89 -7.01 -27.69
CA GLN A 441 -4.91 -5.95 -27.87
C GLN A 441 -5.31 -4.65 -27.17
N THR A 442 -6.61 -4.34 -27.15
CA THR A 442 -7.13 -3.17 -26.43
C THR A 442 -6.89 -3.33 -24.93
N LEU A 443 -7.29 -4.45 -24.32
CA LEU A 443 -7.05 -4.73 -22.90
C LEU A 443 -5.56 -4.72 -22.51
N PHE A 444 -4.68 -5.20 -23.40
CA PHE A 444 -3.23 -5.16 -23.17
C PHE A 444 -2.66 -3.73 -23.17
N ASN A 445 -3.25 -2.83 -23.97
CA ASN A 445 -2.75 -1.46 -24.13
C ASN A 445 -3.38 -0.45 -23.18
N ILE A 446 -4.44 -0.82 -22.45
CA ILE A 446 -5.03 0.04 -21.43
C ILE A 446 -4.05 0.14 -20.25
N GLU A 447 -3.77 1.37 -19.82
CA GLU A 447 -2.99 1.63 -18.60
C GLU A 447 -3.63 0.96 -17.38
N GLY A 448 -2.88 0.73 -16.30
CA GLY A 448 -3.42 0.22 -15.04
C GLY A 448 -4.67 0.97 -14.61
N GLU A 449 -5.78 0.26 -14.48
CA GLU A 449 -7.07 0.86 -14.17
C GLU A 449 -7.32 0.81 -12.66
N CYS A 450 -7.33 1.98 -12.03
CA CYS A 450 -7.63 2.12 -10.61
C CYS A 450 -9.04 2.69 -10.36
N ASN A 451 -10.02 2.19 -11.10
CA ASN A 451 -11.40 2.70 -11.05
C ASN A 451 -12.20 2.13 -9.86
N THR A 452 -12.90 2.99 -9.13
CA THR A 452 -13.78 2.57 -8.01
C THR A 452 -15.24 2.40 -8.40
N CYS A 453 -15.60 2.72 -9.64
CA CYS A 453 -16.97 2.68 -10.15
C CYS A 453 -17.04 2.14 -11.59
N LEU A 454 -18.23 1.73 -12.01
CA LEU A 454 -18.59 1.40 -13.39
C LEU A 454 -20.07 1.73 -13.62
N ASP A 455 -20.36 2.57 -14.62
CA ASP A 455 -21.73 2.98 -14.99
C ASP A 455 -22.58 1.88 -15.64
#